data_AF-A0A958KB68-F1
#
_entry.id   AF-A0A958KB68-F1
#
_cell.length_a   1.000
_cell.length_b   1.000
_cell.length_c   1.000
_cell.angle_alpha   90.00
_cell.angle_beta   90.00
_cell.angle_gamma   90.00
#
_symmetry.space_group_name_H-M   'P 1'
#
loop_
_entity.id
_entity.type
_entity.pdbx_description
1 polymer ?
#
loop_
_entity_poly.entity_id
_entity_poly.type
_entity_poly.pdbx_seq_one_letter_code
_entity_poly.pdbx_strand_id
1 'polypeptide(L)'
;YRATPSELGLILIDPKILELSVYEGVPHLRVPVVTVPRQAKAVLEWAVNEMNRRYRLMQTLGVRGIDGYNRVVRGEKDEDEKRI
;
A
#
# COMPACT_ATOMS: atom_id res chain seq x y z
N TYR A 1 6.15 3.38 -17.67
CA TYR A 1 5.42 3.04 -16.43
C TYR A 1 5.32 1.54 -16.33
N ARG A 2 5.92 0.90 -15.31
CA ARG A 2 5.99 -0.58 -15.20
C ARG A 2 4.86 -1.20 -14.37
N ALA A 3 4.24 -0.43 -13.49
CA ALA A 3 3.11 -0.87 -12.67
C ALA A 3 1.91 0.04 -12.92
N THR A 4 0.72 -0.53 -12.91
CA THR A 4 -0.57 0.17 -12.98
C THR A 4 -0.97 0.73 -11.61
N PRO A 5 -1.88 1.72 -11.54
CA PRO A 5 -2.39 2.25 -10.27
C PRO A 5 -3.05 1.21 -9.36
N SER A 6 -3.59 0.14 -9.94
CA SER A 6 -4.14 -1.00 -9.20
C SER A 6 -3.07 -1.86 -8.54
N GLU A 7 -1.85 -1.89 -9.07
CA GLU A 7 -0.74 -2.69 -8.56
C GLU A 7 0.11 -1.92 -7.55
N LEU A 8 0.23 -0.60 -7.72
CA LEU A 8 1.06 0.24 -6.87
C LEU A 8 0.31 1.52 -6.46
N GLY A 9 0.22 1.73 -5.15
CA GLY A 9 -0.21 2.99 -4.55
C GLY A 9 0.95 3.70 -3.88
N LEU A 10 1.06 5.01 -4.10
CA LEU A 10 2.10 5.85 -3.53
C LEU A 10 1.50 6.87 -2.56
N ILE A 11 2.26 7.16 -1.50
CA ILE A 11 2.06 8.28 -0.60
C ILE A 11 3.37 9.05 -0.62
N LEU A 12 3.32 10.32 -0.99
CA LEU A 12 4.48 11.18 -1.07
C LEU A 12 4.36 12.29 -0.03
N ILE A 13 5.41 12.50 0.75
CA ILE A 13 5.47 13.54 1.78
C ILE A 13 6.63 14.46 1.42
N ASP A 14 6.32 15.71 1.07
CA ASP A 14 7.31 16.75 0.75
C ASP A 14 7.03 18.02 1.57
N PRO A 15 7.60 18.13 2.77
CA PRO A 15 7.35 19.27 3.65
C PRO A 15 8.00 20.57 3.15
N LYS A 16 8.91 20.49 2.16
CA LYS A 16 9.62 21.65 1.61
C LYS A 16 9.11 22.06 0.24
N ILE A 17 8.33 21.20 -0.43
CA ILE A 17 7.72 21.47 -1.74
C ILE A 17 8.80 21.76 -2.79
N LEU A 18 9.86 20.95 -2.81
CA LEU A 18 10.99 21.15 -3.71
C LEU A 18 11.15 20.01 -4.72
N GLU A 19 10.91 18.78 -4.27
CA GLU A 19 11.35 17.58 -5.00
C GLU A 19 10.17 16.79 -5.56
N LEU A 20 9.05 16.70 -4.83
CA LEU A 20 7.97 15.76 -5.17
C LEU A 20 6.75 16.40 -5.80
N SER A 21 6.68 17.73 -5.86
CA SER A 21 5.55 18.47 -6.44
C SER A 21 5.29 18.11 -7.91
N VAL A 22 6.32 17.65 -8.64
CA VAL A 22 6.21 17.19 -10.03
C VAL A 22 5.35 15.93 -10.20
N TYR A 23 5.14 15.18 -9.12
CA TYR A 23 4.32 13.97 -9.09
C TYR A 23 2.87 14.24 -8.71
N GLU A 24 2.48 15.49 -8.50
CA GLU A 24 1.09 15.81 -8.16
C GLU A 24 0.12 15.35 -9.26
N GLY A 25 -1.00 14.75 -8.87
CA GLY A 25 -2.02 14.27 -9.80
C GLY A 25 -1.69 12.98 -10.57
N VAL A 26 -0.55 12.31 -10.33
CA VAL A 26 -0.32 10.99 -10.95
C VAL A 26 -1.30 9.95 -10.41
N PRO A 27 -1.80 9.01 -11.24
CA PRO A 27 -2.90 8.13 -10.86
C PRO A 27 -2.53 7.11 -9.77
N HIS A 28 -1.24 6.91 -9.50
CA HIS A 28 -0.74 6.04 -8.43
C HIS A 28 -0.85 6.66 -7.04
N LEU A 29 -1.07 7.98 -6.92
CA LEU A 29 -1.17 8.63 -5.62
C LEU A 29 -2.45 8.22 -4.89
N ARG A 30 -2.31 7.81 -3.62
CA ARG A 30 -3.43 7.52 -2.72
C ARG A 30 -4.02 8.78 -2.09
N VAL A 31 -3.18 9.80 -1.95
CA VAL A 31 -3.49 11.14 -1.45
C VAL A 31 -2.63 12.14 -2.22
N PRO A 32 -3.04 13.42 -2.34
CA PRO A 32 -2.18 14.48 -2.85
C PRO A 32 -0.84 14.53 -2.11
N VAL A 33 0.19 15.11 -2.72
CA VAL A 33 1.51 15.21 -2.09
C VAL A 33 1.37 15.95 -0.76
N VAL A 34 1.75 15.27 0.32
CA VAL A 34 1.54 15.77 1.68
C VAL A 34 2.63 16.79 2.00
N THR A 35 2.23 18.05 2.08
CA THR A 35 3.15 19.17 2.37
C THR A 35 3.10 19.61 3.83
N VAL A 36 1.98 19.36 4.53
CA VAL A 36 1.80 19.78 5.91
C VAL A 36 2.32 18.71 6.88
N PRO A 37 3.31 18.99 7.75
CA PRO A 37 3.88 17.97 8.66
C PRO A 37 2.87 17.32 9.60
N ARG A 38 1.85 18.08 10.04
CA ARG A 38 0.76 17.52 10.86
C ARG A 38 -0.08 16.47 10.12
N GLN A 39 -0.28 16.64 8.82
CA GLN A 39 -0.98 15.66 7.99
C GLN A 39 -0.12 14.42 7.74
N ALA A 40 1.21 14.58 7.64
CA ALA A 40 2.12 13.45 7.49
C ALA A 40 1.97 12.44 8.62
N LYS A 41 1.79 12.89 9.87
CA LYS A 41 1.50 12.01 11.01
C LYS A 41 0.25 11.16 10.77
N ALA A 42 -0.87 11.80 10.41
CA ALA A 42 -2.14 11.09 10.19
C ALA A 42 -2.04 10.06 9.05
N VAL A 43 -1.29 10.39 7.99
CA VAL A 43 -1.07 9.50 6.86
C VAL A 43 -0.19 8.30 7.24
N LEU A 44 0.83 8.50 8.08
CA LEU A 44 1.63 7.40 8.62
C LEU A 44 0.82 6.51 9.58
N GLU A 45 -0.02 7.10 10.43
CA GLU A 45 -0.96 6.34 11.27
C GLU A 45 -1.93 5.50 10.43
N TRP A 46 -2.44 6.07 9.32
CA TRP A 46 -3.22 5.32 8.34
C TRP A 46 -2.43 4.14 7.74
N ALA A 47 -1.16 4.34 7.38
CA ALA A 47 -0.32 3.28 6.82
C ALA A 47 -0.13 2.13 7.83
N VAL A 48 0.06 2.43 9.11
CA VAL A 48 0.12 1.42 10.18
C VAL A 48 -1.21 0.68 10.32
N ASN A 49 -2.33 1.38 10.27
CA ASN A 49 -3.66 0.76 10.35
C ASN A 49 -3.95 -0.15 9.15
N GLU A 50 -3.59 0.27 7.93
CA GLU A 50 -3.74 -0.54 6.72
C GLU A 50 -2.81 -1.76 6.75
N MET A 51 -1.58 -1.63 7.26
CA MET A 51 -0.70 -2.76 7.52
C MET A 51 -1.34 -3.78 8.46
N ASN A 52 -1.89 -3.34 9.60
CA ASN A 52 -2.58 -4.21 10.55
C ASN A 52 -3.81 -4.88 9.95
N ARG A 53 -4.59 -4.15 9.14
CA ARG A 53 -5.72 -4.69 8.40
C ARG A 53 -5.28 -5.81 7.44
N ARG A 54 -4.20 -5.60 6.69
CA ARG A 54 -3.64 -6.61 5.78
C ARG A 54 -3.14 -7.83 6.54
N TYR A 55 -2.46 -7.66 7.67
CA TYR A 55 -2.04 -8.79 8.50
C TYR A 55 -3.23 -9.66 8.94
N ARG A 56 -4.33 -9.05 9.37
CA ARG A 56 -5.54 -9.80 9.73
C ARG A 56 -6.12 -10.56 8.53
N LEU A 57 -6.21 -9.92 7.37
CA LEU A 57 -6.70 -10.57 6.15
C LEU A 57 -5.83 -11.75 5.73
N MET A 58 -4.50 -11.59 5.80
CA MET A 58 -3.55 -12.65 5.51
C MET A 58 -3.68 -13.81 6.49
N GLN A 59 -3.83 -13.52 7.79
CA GLN A 59 -4.07 -14.54 8.83
C GLN A 59 -5.38 -15.31 8.59
N THR A 60 -6.46 -14.61 8.23
CA THR A 60 -7.76 -15.25 7.94
C THR A 60 -7.67 -16.21 6.75
N LEU A 61 -6.85 -15.88 5.74
CA LEU A 61 -6.65 -16.71 4.56
C LEU A 61 -5.47 -17.68 4.67
N GLY A 62 -4.77 -17.72 5.81
CA GLY A 62 -3.63 -18.62 6.01
C GLY A 62 -2.38 -18.29 5.17
N VAL A 63 -2.30 -17.10 4.57
CA VAL A 63 -1.20 -16.71 3.67
C VAL A 63 -0.11 -15.94 4.42
N ARG A 64 1.15 -16.13 4.03
CA ARG A 64 2.32 -15.52 4.71
C ARG A 64 2.74 -14.15 4.17
N GLY A 65 2.18 -13.73 3.04
CA GLY A 65 2.58 -12.50 2.37
C GLY A 65 1.53 -11.95 1.42
N ILE A 66 1.77 -10.72 0.96
CA ILE A 66 0.84 -9.99 0.08
C ILE A 66 0.67 -10.66 -1.28
N ASP A 67 1.71 -11.33 -1.79
CA ASP A 67 1.64 -12.05 -3.05
C ASP A 67 0.71 -13.27 -2.95
N GLY A 68 0.81 -14.02 -1.84
CA GLY A 68 -0.11 -15.12 -1.54
C GLY A 68 -1.55 -14.62 -1.38
N TYR A 69 -1.74 -13.53 -0.64
CA TYR A 69 -3.05 -12.86 -0.54
C TYR A 69 -3.62 -12.49 -1.90
N ASN A 70 -2.81 -11.86 -2.76
CA ASN A 70 -3.25 -11.44 -4.10
C ASN A 70 -3.60 -12.63 -4.99
N ARG A 71 -2.86 -13.75 -4.93
CA ARG A 71 -3.19 -14.99 -5.63
C ARG A 71 -4.53 -15.57 -5.18
N VAL A 72 -4.72 -15.72 -3.86
CA VAL A 72 -5.97 -16.27 -3.29
C VAL A 72 -7.18 -15.41 -3.68
N VAL A 73 -7.06 -14.09 -3.61
CA VAL A 73 -8.14 -13.15 -4.01
C VAL A 73 -8.43 -13.22 -5.51
N ARG A 74 -7.44 -13.56 -6.35
CA ARG A 74 -7.62 -13.82 -7.79
C ARG A 74 -8.17 -15.22 -8.09
N GLY A 75 -8.38 -16.07 -7.08
CA GLY A 75 -8.87 -17.44 -7.24
C GLY A 75 -7.77 -18.46 -7.56
N GLU A 76 -6.50 -18.08 -7.40
CA GLU A 76 -5.36 -18.97 -7.57
C GLU A 76 -5.04 -19.70 -6.24
N LYS A 77 -4.48 -20.91 -6.32
CA LYS A 77 -4.03 -21.65 -5.13
C LYS A 77 -2.74 -21.05 -4.62
N ASP A 78 -2.65 -20.84 -3.31
CA ASP A 78 -1.37 -20.48 -2.69
C ASP A 78 -0.55 -21.74 -2.41
N GLU A 79 0.63 -21.86 -2.99
CA GLU A 79 1.47 -23.06 -2.82
C GLU A 79 2.08 -23.15 -1.40
N ASP A 80 2.10 -22.03 -0.67
CA ASP A 80 2.60 -21.94 0.69
C ASP A 80 1.62 -22.47 1.76
N GLU A 81 0.35 -22.76 1.39
CA GLU A 81 -0.63 -23.44 2.28
C GLU A 81 -0.11 -24.78 2.80
N LYS A 82 0.74 -25.48 2.04
CA LYS A 82 1.24 -26.83 2.37
C LYS A 82 2.37 -26.86 3.40
N ARG A 83 2.83 -25.70 3.89
CA ARG A 83 4.00 -25.56 4.78
C ARG A 83 3.64 -25.11 6.21
N ILE A 84 2.36 -25.11 6.57
CA ILE A 84 1.88 -24.80 7.93
C ILE A 84 1.42 -26.10 8.59
#